data_AF-A0A0P9D5S3-F1
#
_entry.id   AF-A0A0P9D5S3-F1
#
_cell.length_a   1.000
_cell.length_b   1.000
_cell.length_c   1.000
_cell.angle_alpha   90.00
_cell.angle_beta   90.00
_cell.angle_gamma   90.00
#
_symmetry.space_group_name_H-M   'P 1'
#
loop_
_entity.id
_entity.type
_entity.pdbx_description
1 polymer ?
#
loop_
_entity_poly.entity_id
_entity_poly.type
_entity_poly.pdbx_seq_one_letter_code
_entity_poly.pdbx_strand_id
1 'polypeptide(L)'
;MATSPLKPIVLALLQHDHRDEQAILQAMDESERNAAGTWECWSIKDHIAHRTFWHRDLVTKAHAVLRGEEPPASDADEEQINTTNFEQQQGRPFVELYADSERVYGELIALAEQLSEDDLTTSKRFDAITRGHPIYTAFVGACYEHDQEHLAQYFLDHGNAARATQIREQCARRIVEAAVPEWVKGWFSYNLACFYAQQRQLAQARAALQQAIAFDPNLEARWVDDSDLRALREQAA
;
A
#
# COMPACT_ATOMS: atom_id res chain seq x y z
N MET A 1 -28.80 -10.49 2.59
CA MET A 1 -28.07 -10.70 1.34
C MET A 1 -26.72 -11.29 1.72
N ALA A 2 -26.29 -12.40 1.11
CA ALA A 2 -24.96 -12.93 1.38
C ALA A 2 -23.94 -11.90 0.87
N THR A 3 -23.08 -11.41 1.76
CA THR A 3 -21.96 -10.54 1.40
C THR A 3 -21.03 -11.30 0.46
N SER A 4 -20.63 -10.69 -0.65
CA SER A 4 -19.66 -11.29 -1.57
C SER A 4 -18.37 -11.66 -0.80
N PRO A 5 -17.76 -12.81 -1.09
CA PRO A 5 -16.51 -13.22 -0.44
C PRO A 5 -15.41 -12.20 -0.71
N LEU A 6 -14.63 -11.83 0.32
CA LEU A 6 -13.54 -10.86 0.19
C LEU A 6 -12.25 -11.50 -0.30
N LYS A 7 -12.00 -12.79 -0.02
CA LYS A 7 -10.74 -13.44 -0.40
C LYS A 7 -10.43 -13.31 -1.90
N PRO A 8 -11.36 -13.60 -2.83
CA PRO A 8 -11.06 -13.48 -4.26
C PRO A 8 -10.67 -12.06 -4.66
N ILE A 9 -11.25 -11.05 -4.00
CA ILE A 9 -10.94 -9.64 -4.24
C ILE A 9 -9.52 -9.32 -3.74
N VAL A 10 -9.19 -9.73 -2.51
CA VAL A 10 -7.85 -9.55 -1.94
C VAL A 10 -6.79 -10.19 -2.83
N LEU A 11 -6.98 -11.45 -3.22
CA LEU A 11 -6.05 -12.15 -4.10
C LEU A 11 -5.89 -11.46 -5.46
N ALA A 12 -7.00 -11.01 -6.06
CA ALA A 12 -6.94 -10.30 -7.34
C ALA A 12 -6.17 -8.98 -7.22
N LEU A 13 -6.35 -8.23 -6.13
CA LEU A 13 -5.63 -6.97 -5.89
C LEU A 13 -4.13 -7.19 -5.75
N LEU A 14 -3.70 -8.14 -4.92
CA LEU A 14 -2.28 -8.48 -4.75
C LEU A 14 -1.66 -8.97 -6.07
N GLN A 15 -2.38 -9.78 -6.84
CA GLN A 15 -1.92 -10.20 -8.18
C GLN A 15 -1.84 -9.03 -9.17
N HIS A 16 -2.72 -8.02 -9.05
CA HIS A 16 -2.65 -6.81 -9.86
C HIS A 16 -1.43 -5.96 -9.50
N ASP A 17 -1.18 -5.75 -8.21
CA ASP A 17 0.01 -5.00 -7.76
C ASP A 17 1.30 -5.65 -8.26
N HIS A 18 1.44 -6.97 -8.05
CA HIS A 18 2.59 -7.72 -8.54
C HIS A 18 2.80 -7.58 -10.07
N ARG A 19 1.71 -7.62 -10.86
CA ARG A 19 1.79 -7.40 -12.32
C ARG A 19 2.18 -5.97 -12.68
N ASP A 20 1.72 -4.97 -11.93
CA ASP A 20 2.05 -3.58 -12.19
C ASP A 20 3.55 -3.31 -11.95
N GLU A 21 4.10 -3.86 -10.86
CA GLU A 21 5.55 -3.84 -10.60
C GLU A 21 6.32 -4.53 -11.72
N GLN A 22 5.95 -5.75 -12.08
CA GLN A 22 6.62 -6.50 -13.15
C GLN A 22 6.61 -5.73 -14.48
N ALA A 23 5.50 -5.10 -14.84
CA ALA A 23 5.40 -4.29 -16.05
C ALA A 23 6.34 -3.07 -16.02
N ILE A 24 6.46 -2.41 -14.87
CA ILE A 24 7.41 -1.29 -14.68
C ILE A 24 8.85 -1.79 -14.84
N LEU A 25 9.20 -2.88 -14.15
CA LEU A 25 10.55 -3.44 -14.19
C LEU A 25 10.95 -3.95 -15.57
N GLN A 26 10.03 -4.58 -16.31
CA GLN A 26 10.27 -5.03 -17.69
C GLN A 26 10.57 -3.88 -18.65
N ALA A 27 10.02 -2.69 -18.41
CA ALA A 27 10.28 -1.51 -19.20
C ALA A 27 11.64 -0.83 -18.88
N MET A 28 12.23 -1.15 -17.72
CA MET A 28 13.51 -0.61 -17.29
C MET A 28 14.69 -1.40 -17.85
N ASP A 29 15.78 -0.73 -18.17
CA ASP A 29 17.06 -1.36 -18.51
C ASP A 29 17.84 -1.81 -17.26
N GLU A 30 18.97 -2.50 -17.46
CA GLU A 30 19.79 -3.01 -16.37
C GLU A 30 20.43 -1.90 -15.52
N SER A 31 20.77 -0.76 -16.14
CA SER A 31 21.34 0.39 -15.45
C SER A 31 20.30 1.06 -14.56
N GLU A 32 19.07 1.23 -15.04
CA GLU A 32 17.96 1.79 -14.28
C GLU A 32 17.61 0.92 -13.07
N ARG A 33 17.54 -0.40 -13.25
CA ARG A 33 17.24 -1.34 -12.15
C ARG A 33 18.31 -1.38 -11.07
N ASN A 34 19.58 -1.17 -11.45
CA ASN A 34 20.72 -1.18 -10.52
C ASN A 34 21.16 0.21 -10.05
N ALA A 35 20.47 1.27 -10.47
CA ALA A 35 20.77 2.62 -10.02
C ALA A 35 20.73 2.71 -8.49
N ALA A 36 21.65 3.48 -7.92
CA ALA A 36 21.67 3.73 -6.48
C ALA A 36 20.75 4.92 -6.16
N GLY A 37 19.92 4.76 -5.12
CA GLY A 37 19.16 5.87 -4.54
C GLY A 37 19.89 6.52 -3.36
N THR A 38 19.33 7.62 -2.89
CA THR A 38 19.64 8.23 -1.59
C THR A 38 18.43 8.11 -0.67
N TRP A 39 18.58 8.46 0.61
CA TRP A 39 17.46 8.43 1.55
C TRP A 39 16.32 9.37 1.13
N GLU A 40 16.65 10.49 0.49
CA GLU A 40 15.70 11.51 0.02
C GLU A 40 15.08 11.19 -1.36
N CYS A 41 15.72 10.32 -2.15
CA CYS A 41 15.28 9.95 -3.48
C CYS A 41 15.63 8.48 -3.73
N TRP A 42 14.68 7.60 -3.43
CA TRP A 42 14.88 6.16 -3.48
C TRP A 42 14.96 5.67 -4.93
N SER A 43 15.85 4.72 -5.18
CA SER A 43 15.83 3.97 -6.44
C SER A 43 14.70 2.95 -6.45
N ILE A 44 14.40 2.38 -7.62
CA ILE A 44 13.37 1.33 -7.72
C ILE A 44 13.70 0.12 -6.84
N LYS A 45 14.98 -0.25 -6.71
CA LYS A 45 15.39 -1.37 -5.86
C LYS A 45 15.23 -1.06 -4.37
N ASP A 46 15.38 0.19 -3.96
CA ASP A 46 15.16 0.62 -2.57
C ASP A 46 13.66 0.51 -2.22
N HIS A 47 12.77 0.95 -3.13
CA HIS A 47 11.32 0.75 -2.99
C HIS A 47 10.92 -0.73 -2.94
N ILE A 48 11.51 -1.60 -3.76
CA ILE A 48 11.27 -3.06 -3.71
C ILE A 48 11.73 -3.63 -2.37
N ALA A 49 12.93 -3.26 -1.92
CA ALA A 49 13.49 -3.76 -0.67
C ALA A 49 12.64 -3.34 0.54
N HIS A 50 12.14 -2.10 0.56
CA HIS A 50 11.25 -1.59 1.59
C HIS A 50 9.94 -2.38 1.65
N ARG A 51 9.24 -2.53 0.53
CA ARG A 51 7.97 -3.29 0.47
C ARG A 51 8.16 -4.75 0.86
N THR A 52 9.25 -5.36 0.37
CA THR A 52 9.62 -6.75 0.70
C THR A 52 9.82 -6.94 2.21
N PHE A 53 10.39 -5.96 2.91
CA PHE A 53 10.53 -6.01 4.36
C PHE A 53 9.16 -6.05 5.05
N TRP A 54 8.26 -5.11 4.73
CA TRP A 54 6.94 -5.03 5.38
C TRP A 54 6.02 -6.20 5.05
N HIS A 55 6.08 -6.73 3.82
CA HIS A 55 5.40 -7.98 3.48
C HIS A 55 5.90 -9.15 4.32
N ARG A 56 7.21 -9.28 4.49
CA ARG A 56 7.80 -10.34 5.32
C ARG A 56 7.42 -10.20 6.79
N ASP A 57 7.35 -8.97 7.29
CA ASP A 57 6.90 -8.68 8.65
C ASP A 57 5.45 -9.13 8.87
N LEU A 58 4.54 -8.74 7.98
CA LEU A 58 3.13 -9.16 8.02
C LEU A 58 3.00 -10.70 7.95
N VAL A 59 3.70 -11.34 7.00
CA VAL A 59 3.70 -12.80 6.82
C VAL A 59 4.18 -13.50 8.10
N THR A 60 5.30 -13.05 8.65
CA THR A 60 5.87 -13.59 9.89
C THR A 60 4.89 -13.50 11.05
N LYS A 61 4.31 -12.31 11.29
CA LYS A 61 3.36 -12.06 12.38
C LYS A 61 2.08 -12.86 12.22
N ALA A 62 1.51 -12.90 11.02
CA ALA A 62 0.29 -13.65 10.75
C ALA A 62 0.50 -15.17 10.93
N HIS A 63 1.64 -15.71 10.50
CA HIS A 63 1.94 -17.12 10.72
C HIS A 63 2.19 -17.47 12.18
N ALA A 64 2.76 -16.58 13.00
CA ALA A 64 2.84 -16.79 14.45
C ALA A 64 1.45 -16.93 15.07
N VAL A 65 0.53 -16.02 14.75
CA VAL A 65 -0.87 -16.10 15.19
C VAL A 65 -1.53 -17.40 14.74
N LEU A 66 -1.30 -17.84 13.49
CA LEU A 66 -1.83 -19.12 12.97
C LEU A 66 -1.31 -20.35 13.72
N ARG A 67 -0.11 -20.28 14.31
CA ARG A 67 0.44 -21.34 15.18
C ARG A 67 -0.02 -21.22 16.63
N GLY A 68 -0.81 -20.20 16.98
CA GLY A 68 -1.20 -19.92 18.37
C GLY A 68 -0.08 -19.28 19.19
N GLU A 69 0.91 -18.69 18.53
CA GLU A 69 2.02 -17.96 19.13
C GLU A 69 1.71 -16.46 19.16
N GLU A 70 2.37 -15.72 20.06
CA GLU A 70 2.35 -14.26 20.02
C GLU A 70 3.15 -13.77 18.79
N PRO A 71 2.62 -12.80 18.02
CA PRO A 71 3.37 -12.21 16.93
C PRO A 71 4.60 -11.48 17.48
N PRO A 72 5.76 -11.54 16.80
CA PRO A 72 6.96 -10.83 17.24
C PRO A 72 6.68 -9.34 17.44
N ALA A 73 7.06 -8.82 18.62
CA ALA A 73 7.05 -7.40 18.90
C ALA A 73 8.20 -6.71 18.15
N SER A 74 8.01 -5.43 17.81
CA SER A 74 9.10 -4.55 17.40
C SER A 74 9.26 -3.48 18.46
N ASP A 75 10.43 -3.43 19.09
CA ASP A 75 10.77 -2.41 20.08
C ASP A 75 11.28 -1.11 19.42
N ALA A 76 11.63 -1.17 18.12
CA ALA A 76 12.03 -0.02 17.32
C ALA A 76 10.82 0.69 16.70
N ASP A 77 10.91 2.01 16.58
CA ASP A 77 9.95 2.79 15.80
C ASP A 77 10.09 2.54 14.29
N GLU A 78 9.02 2.82 13.53
CA GLU A 78 8.96 2.52 12.09
C GLU A 78 10.02 3.29 11.29
N GLU A 79 10.37 4.52 11.69
CA GLU A 79 11.39 5.33 11.01
C GLU A 79 12.79 4.72 11.19
N GLN A 80 13.12 4.24 12.39
CA GLN A 80 14.36 3.54 12.69
C GLN A 80 14.46 2.23 11.91
N ILE A 81 13.37 1.47 11.82
CA ILE A 81 13.29 0.24 11.02
C ILE A 81 13.54 0.56 9.54
N ASN A 82 12.87 1.59 9.01
CA ASN A 82 12.99 1.98 7.61
C ASN A 82 14.41 2.45 7.27
N THR A 83 15.03 3.23 8.15
CA THR A 83 16.41 3.68 8.01
C THR A 83 17.37 2.49 7.99
N THR A 84 17.24 1.60 8.97
CA THR A 84 18.06 0.40 9.08
C THR A 84 17.90 -0.51 7.85
N ASN A 85 16.67 -0.70 7.37
CA ASN A 85 16.41 -1.48 6.19
C ASN A 85 17.04 -0.83 4.95
N PHE A 86 16.88 0.48 4.74
CA PHE A 86 17.51 1.18 3.62
C PHE A 86 19.03 0.98 3.61
N GLU A 87 19.69 1.23 4.75
CA GLU A 87 21.15 1.07 4.90
C GLU A 87 21.63 -0.36 4.60
N GLN A 88 20.90 -1.37 5.07
CA GLN A 88 21.25 -2.78 4.85
C GLN A 88 21.09 -3.22 3.39
N GLN A 89 20.15 -2.63 2.65
CA GLN A 89 19.79 -3.07 1.31
C GLN A 89 20.47 -2.25 0.20
N GLN A 90 20.94 -1.03 0.49
CA GLN A 90 21.49 -0.08 -0.49
C GLN A 90 22.57 -0.69 -1.40
N GLY A 91 23.48 -1.49 -0.82
CA GLY A 91 24.61 -2.12 -1.52
C GLY A 91 24.26 -3.41 -2.27
N ARG A 92 23.04 -3.93 -2.13
CA ARG A 92 22.68 -5.23 -2.72
C ARG A 92 22.37 -5.12 -4.22
N PRO A 93 22.74 -6.14 -5.03
CA PRO A 93 22.37 -6.21 -6.43
C PRO A 93 20.86 -6.33 -6.62
N PHE A 94 20.33 -5.71 -7.69
CA PHE A 94 18.90 -5.78 -8.02
C PHE A 94 18.38 -7.22 -8.10
N VAL A 95 19.12 -8.12 -8.74
CA VAL A 95 18.69 -9.51 -8.96
C VAL A 95 18.45 -10.27 -7.65
N GLU A 96 19.22 -10.00 -6.61
CA GLU A 96 19.04 -10.64 -5.29
C GLU A 96 17.83 -10.05 -4.55
N LEU A 97 17.71 -8.72 -4.55
CA LEU A 97 16.57 -8.04 -3.94
C LEU A 97 15.25 -8.43 -4.59
N TYR A 98 15.24 -8.52 -5.92
CA TYR A 98 14.07 -8.91 -6.67
C TYR A 98 13.69 -10.38 -6.45
N ALA A 99 14.68 -11.29 -6.40
CA ALA A 99 14.42 -12.69 -6.05
C ALA A 99 13.85 -12.85 -4.62
N ASP A 100 14.35 -12.08 -3.66
CA ASP A 100 13.78 -12.01 -2.31
C ASP A 100 12.34 -11.50 -2.32
N SER A 101 12.08 -10.47 -3.13
CA SER A 101 10.75 -9.89 -3.29
C SER A 101 9.75 -10.90 -3.85
N GLU A 102 10.08 -11.56 -4.96
CA GLU A 102 9.24 -12.58 -5.59
C GLU A 102 8.90 -13.73 -4.61
N ARG A 103 9.88 -14.18 -3.83
CA ARG A 103 9.65 -15.20 -2.80
C ARG A 103 8.67 -14.72 -1.73
N VAL A 104 8.92 -13.54 -1.15
CA VAL A 104 8.07 -12.99 -0.08
C VAL A 104 6.66 -12.66 -0.60
N TYR A 105 6.53 -12.18 -1.82
CA TYR A 105 5.24 -11.91 -2.44
C TYR A 105 4.45 -13.21 -2.66
N GLY A 106 5.13 -14.30 -3.05
CA GLY A 106 4.54 -15.64 -3.08
C GLY A 106 4.06 -16.12 -1.71
N GLU A 107 4.82 -15.86 -0.64
CA GLU A 107 4.42 -16.15 0.74
C GLU A 107 3.20 -15.32 1.18
N LEU A 108 3.12 -14.04 0.77
CA LEU A 108 1.99 -13.16 1.05
C LEU A 108 0.69 -13.67 0.37
N ILE A 109 0.78 -14.09 -0.89
CA ILE A 109 -0.33 -14.71 -1.62
C ILE A 109 -0.77 -16.00 -0.92
N ALA A 110 0.18 -16.89 -0.60
CA ALA A 110 -0.11 -18.15 0.07
C ALA A 110 -0.78 -17.95 1.44
N LEU A 111 -0.35 -16.92 2.19
CA LEU A 111 -1.01 -16.52 3.42
C LEU A 111 -2.48 -16.11 3.17
N ALA A 112 -2.74 -15.23 2.20
CA ALA A 112 -4.10 -14.81 1.87
C ALA A 112 -4.99 -15.99 1.42
N GLU A 113 -4.42 -16.97 0.71
CA GLU A 113 -5.11 -18.20 0.32
C GLU A 113 -5.47 -19.07 1.53
N GLN A 114 -4.56 -19.19 2.50
CA GLN A 114 -4.71 -20.00 3.71
C GLN A 114 -5.82 -19.49 4.64
N LEU A 115 -6.00 -18.18 4.77
CA LEU A 115 -6.98 -17.58 5.68
C LEU A 115 -8.42 -17.89 5.25
N SER A 116 -9.33 -18.26 6.15
CA SER A 116 -10.76 -18.37 5.80
C SER A 116 -11.42 -16.99 5.57
N GLU A 117 -12.64 -16.96 5.05
CA GLU A 117 -13.42 -15.70 4.98
C GLU A 117 -13.65 -15.10 6.38
N ASP A 118 -13.93 -15.95 7.38
CA ASP A 118 -14.08 -15.52 8.77
C ASP A 118 -12.77 -14.92 9.30
N ASP A 119 -11.63 -15.54 8.98
CA ASP A 119 -10.32 -15.02 9.35
C ASP A 119 -10.03 -13.65 8.77
N LEU A 120 -10.41 -13.44 7.50
CA LEU A 120 -10.22 -12.17 6.81
C LEU A 120 -11.10 -11.06 7.40
N THR A 121 -12.35 -11.38 7.76
CA THR A 121 -13.41 -10.37 7.94
C THR A 121 -13.85 -10.12 9.38
N THR A 122 -13.90 -11.15 10.23
CA THR A 122 -14.56 -11.05 11.54
C THR A 122 -13.71 -11.56 12.69
N SER A 123 -12.70 -12.39 12.40
CA SER A 123 -11.82 -12.96 13.41
C SER A 123 -10.98 -11.90 14.09
N LYS A 124 -10.92 -12.00 15.43
CA LYS A 124 -10.12 -11.12 16.29
C LYS A 124 -8.71 -11.64 16.57
N ARG A 125 -8.36 -12.83 16.03
CA ARG A 125 -7.05 -13.44 16.33
C ARG A 125 -5.87 -12.59 15.84
N PHE A 126 -6.12 -11.67 14.92
CA PHE A 126 -5.10 -10.79 14.32
C PHE A 126 -5.13 -9.35 14.85
N ASP A 127 -5.93 -9.05 15.89
CA ASP A 127 -6.10 -7.68 16.40
C ASP A 127 -4.77 -7.00 16.79
N ALA A 128 -3.79 -7.78 17.26
CA ALA A 128 -2.45 -7.28 17.59
C ALA A 128 -1.66 -6.77 16.37
N ILE A 129 -1.96 -7.29 15.18
CA ILE A 129 -1.32 -6.89 13.91
C ILE A 129 -2.02 -5.66 13.34
N THR A 130 -3.35 -5.66 13.34
CA THR A 130 -4.19 -4.68 12.62
C THR A 130 -4.78 -3.61 13.52
N ARG A 131 -4.39 -3.57 14.80
CA ARG A 131 -4.93 -2.65 15.82
C ARG A 131 -6.46 -2.71 15.92
N GLY A 132 -7.01 -3.93 15.81
CA GLY A 132 -8.45 -4.22 15.95
C GLY A 132 -9.26 -4.11 14.65
N HIS A 133 -8.65 -3.83 13.51
CA HIS A 133 -9.31 -3.91 12.20
C HIS A 133 -9.30 -5.35 11.65
N PRO A 134 -10.27 -5.76 10.80
CA PRO A 134 -10.20 -7.05 10.11
C PRO A 134 -8.90 -7.20 9.31
N ILE A 135 -8.27 -8.39 9.30
CA ILE A 135 -6.94 -8.56 8.68
C ILE A 135 -6.94 -8.30 7.17
N TYR A 136 -8.08 -8.42 6.47
CA TYR A 136 -8.13 -8.03 5.05
C TYR A 136 -7.62 -6.59 4.81
N THR A 137 -7.77 -5.70 5.80
CA THR A 137 -7.33 -4.31 5.75
C THR A 137 -5.80 -4.17 5.64
N ALA A 138 -5.05 -5.11 6.23
CA ALA A 138 -3.60 -5.17 6.07
C ALA A 138 -3.23 -5.50 4.61
N PHE A 139 -3.93 -6.46 3.98
CA PHE A 139 -3.66 -6.80 2.58
C PHE A 139 -4.03 -5.68 1.60
N VAL A 140 -5.19 -5.03 1.79
CA VAL A 140 -5.62 -3.98 0.85
C VAL A 140 -4.90 -2.66 1.10
N GLY A 141 -4.65 -2.27 2.36
CA GLY A 141 -3.98 -1.01 2.70
C GLY A 141 -2.47 -1.15 2.74
N ALA A 142 -1.96 -1.90 3.73
CA ALA A 142 -0.53 -2.00 4.02
C ALA A 142 0.29 -2.80 2.99
N CYS A 143 -0.36 -3.57 2.12
CA CYS A 143 0.29 -4.18 0.95
C CYS A 143 -0.17 -3.47 -0.32
N TYR A 144 -1.37 -3.75 -0.81
CA TYR A 144 -1.82 -3.29 -2.13
C TYR A 144 -1.75 -1.76 -2.32
N GLU A 145 -2.36 -0.95 -1.45
CA GLU A 145 -2.36 0.51 -1.61
C GLU A 145 -0.96 1.10 -1.46
N HIS A 146 -0.26 0.65 -0.42
CA HIS A 146 1.08 1.11 -0.05
C HIS A 146 2.12 0.77 -1.12
N ASP A 147 2.02 -0.40 -1.73
CA ASP A 147 2.89 -0.79 -2.83
C ASP A 147 2.73 0.16 -4.02
N GLN A 148 1.48 0.50 -4.36
CA GLN A 148 1.16 1.45 -5.41
C GLN A 148 1.60 2.89 -5.07
N GLU A 149 1.65 3.27 -3.79
CA GLU A 149 2.24 4.55 -3.34
C GLU A 149 3.73 4.59 -3.66
N HIS A 150 4.49 3.55 -3.33
CA HIS A 150 5.91 3.50 -3.64
C HIS A 150 6.21 3.46 -5.14
N LEU A 151 5.43 2.72 -5.92
CA LEU A 151 5.57 2.73 -7.37
C LEU A 151 5.29 4.14 -7.94
N ALA A 152 4.26 4.83 -7.42
CA ALA A 152 3.98 6.20 -7.83
C ALA A 152 5.06 7.19 -7.39
N GLN A 153 5.57 7.05 -6.15
CA GLN A 153 6.61 7.91 -5.59
C GLN A 153 7.90 7.85 -6.41
N TYR A 154 8.32 6.65 -6.83
CA TYR A 154 9.44 6.49 -7.75
C TYR A 154 9.28 7.39 -8.99
N PHE A 155 8.11 7.36 -9.65
CA PHE A 155 7.87 8.21 -10.82
C PHE A 155 7.79 9.71 -10.48
N LEU A 156 7.29 10.09 -9.30
CA LEU A 156 7.31 11.48 -8.86
C LEU A 156 8.73 12.01 -8.73
N ASP A 157 9.60 11.27 -8.04
CA ASP A 157 10.97 11.68 -7.77
C ASP A 157 11.81 11.77 -9.06
N HIS A 158 11.39 11.04 -10.09
CA HIS A 158 12.00 11.05 -11.43
C HIS A 158 11.26 11.98 -12.41
N GLY A 159 10.44 12.91 -11.91
CA GLY A 159 9.81 13.97 -12.70
C GLY A 159 8.65 13.53 -13.60
N ASN A 160 8.15 12.31 -13.43
CA ASN A 160 7.04 11.75 -14.20
C ASN A 160 5.72 11.76 -13.42
N ALA A 161 5.25 12.97 -13.09
CA ALA A 161 4.00 13.17 -12.36
C ALA A 161 2.76 12.58 -13.05
N ALA A 162 2.76 12.52 -14.38
CA ALA A 162 1.67 11.92 -15.15
C ALA A 162 1.56 10.41 -14.88
N ARG A 163 2.68 9.68 -14.90
CA ARG A 163 2.70 8.25 -14.62
C ARG A 163 2.36 7.94 -13.16
N ALA A 164 2.89 8.72 -12.21
CA ALA A 164 2.52 8.60 -10.81
C ALA A 164 1.01 8.78 -10.58
N THR A 165 0.42 9.80 -11.20
CA THR A 165 -1.03 10.05 -11.14
C THR A 165 -1.81 8.87 -11.68
N GLN A 166 -1.42 8.33 -12.84
CA GLN A 166 -2.08 7.18 -13.45
C GLN A 166 -2.06 5.95 -12.53
N ILE A 167 -0.95 5.68 -11.83
CA ILE A 167 -0.82 4.56 -10.89
C ILE A 167 -1.82 4.73 -9.73
N ARG A 168 -1.84 5.91 -9.10
CA ARG A 168 -2.74 6.18 -7.97
C ARG A 168 -4.22 6.16 -8.37
N GLU A 169 -4.57 6.72 -9.52
CA GLU A 169 -5.93 6.64 -10.08
C GLU A 169 -6.36 5.20 -10.33
N GLN A 170 -5.49 4.36 -10.90
CA GLN A 170 -5.79 2.95 -11.17
C GLN A 170 -5.95 2.15 -9.88
N CYS A 171 -5.10 2.40 -8.88
CA CYS A 171 -5.21 1.82 -7.55
C CYS A 171 -6.58 2.08 -6.92
N ALA A 172 -6.97 3.36 -6.80
CA ALA A 172 -8.26 3.74 -6.22
C ALA A 172 -9.45 3.21 -7.04
N ARG A 173 -9.36 3.26 -8.37
CA ARG A 173 -10.43 2.79 -9.26
C ARG A 173 -10.72 1.30 -9.08
N ARG A 174 -9.69 0.44 -8.96
CA ARG A 174 -9.88 -1.01 -8.74
C ARG A 174 -10.62 -1.28 -7.43
N ILE A 175 -10.36 -0.52 -6.37
CA ILE A 175 -11.09 -0.63 -5.10
C ILE A 175 -12.53 -0.13 -5.22
N VAL A 176 -12.75 1.02 -5.85
CA VAL A 176 -14.09 1.60 -6.03
C VAL A 176 -14.99 0.67 -6.84
N GLU A 177 -14.44 0.02 -7.87
CA GLU A 177 -15.14 -0.95 -8.72
C GLU A 177 -15.33 -2.32 -8.03
N ALA A 178 -14.53 -2.66 -7.01
CA ALA A 178 -14.64 -3.92 -6.29
C ALA A 178 -15.85 -3.99 -5.34
N ALA A 179 -16.28 -5.21 -5.04
CA ALA A 179 -17.34 -5.50 -4.06
C ALA A 179 -16.79 -5.50 -2.62
N VAL A 180 -16.12 -4.42 -2.22
CA VAL A 180 -15.62 -4.18 -0.86
C VAL A 180 -16.57 -3.27 -0.05
N PRO A 181 -16.46 -3.22 1.28
CA PRO A 181 -17.24 -2.28 2.09
C PRO A 181 -17.04 -0.82 1.66
N GLU A 182 -18.10 -0.01 1.74
CA GLU A 182 -18.06 1.39 1.28
C GLU A 182 -16.99 2.21 1.99
N TRP A 183 -16.78 2.00 3.29
CA TRP A 183 -15.74 2.70 4.03
C TRP A 183 -14.33 2.46 3.48
N VAL A 184 -14.06 1.28 2.89
CA VAL A 184 -12.79 1.00 2.22
C VAL A 184 -12.67 1.84 0.94
N LYS A 185 -13.77 1.97 0.17
CA LYS A 185 -13.81 2.84 -1.02
C LYS A 185 -13.61 4.31 -0.65
N GLY A 186 -14.21 4.73 0.47
CA GLY A 186 -14.03 6.06 1.05
C GLY A 186 -12.57 6.34 1.35
N TRP A 187 -11.90 5.42 2.05
CA TRP A 187 -10.49 5.53 2.42
C TRP A 187 -9.57 5.70 1.21
N PHE A 188 -9.69 4.84 0.19
CA PHE A 188 -8.85 4.94 -1.02
C PHE A 188 -9.12 6.22 -1.83
N SER A 189 -10.39 6.66 -1.88
CA SER A 189 -10.74 7.92 -2.54
C SER A 189 -10.17 9.13 -1.77
N TYR A 190 -10.12 9.04 -0.44
CA TYR A 190 -9.54 10.05 0.43
C TYR A 190 -8.02 10.15 0.22
N ASN A 191 -7.31 9.02 0.21
CA ASN A 191 -5.86 9.00 -0.04
C ASN A 191 -5.53 9.50 -1.46
N LEU A 192 -6.37 9.19 -2.45
CA LEU A 192 -6.23 9.78 -3.78
C LEU A 192 -6.42 11.31 -3.76
N ALA A 193 -7.35 11.82 -2.95
CA ALA A 193 -7.51 13.26 -2.76
C ALA A 193 -6.27 13.92 -2.13
N CYS A 194 -5.67 13.28 -1.12
CA CYS A 194 -4.40 13.72 -0.52
C CYS A 194 -3.29 13.80 -1.57
N PHE A 195 -3.11 12.73 -2.35
CA PHE A 195 -2.13 12.68 -3.43
C PHE A 195 -2.33 13.86 -4.42
N TYR A 196 -3.55 14.10 -4.89
CA TYR A 196 -3.82 15.22 -5.78
C TYR A 196 -3.50 16.58 -5.15
N ALA A 197 -3.84 16.76 -3.88
CA ALA A 197 -3.62 18.02 -3.18
C ALA A 197 -2.12 18.34 -3.02
N GLN A 198 -1.31 17.34 -2.66
CA GLN A 198 0.15 17.45 -2.59
C GLN A 198 0.74 17.85 -3.94
N GLN A 199 0.20 17.31 -5.04
CA GLN A 199 0.60 17.64 -6.41
C GLN A 199 -0.07 18.92 -6.98
N ARG A 200 -0.75 19.71 -6.13
CA ARG A 200 -1.47 20.95 -6.50
C ARG A 200 -2.56 20.77 -7.56
N GLN A 201 -3.07 19.56 -7.74
CA GLN A 201 -4.18 19.23 -8.64
C GLN A 201 -5.53 19.43 -7.92
N LEU A 202 -5.81 20.68 -7.52
CA LEU A 202 -6.86 20.97 -6.53
C LEU A 202 -8.29 20.63 -7.00
N ALA A 203 -8.57 20.71 -8.30
CA ALA A 203 -9.89 20.35 -8.83
C ALA A 203 -10.14 18.84 -8.69
N GLN A 204 -9.16 18.02 -9.04
CA GLN A 204 -9.21 16.57 -8.89
C GLN A 204 -9.24 16.16 -7.41
N ALA A 205 -8.43 16.80 -6.57
CA ALA A 205 -8.44 16.58 -5.13
C ALA A 205 -9.84 16.83 -4.52
N ARG A 206 -10.53 17.90 -4.94
CA ARG A 206 -11.89 18.20 -4.48
C ARG A 206 -12.89 17.13 -4.89
N ALA A 207 -12.83 16.68 -6.14
CA ALA A 207 -13.72 15.66 -6.66
C ALA A 207 -13.51 14.31 -5.94
N ALA A 208 -12.25 13.90 -5.74
CA ALA A 208 -11.90 12.68 -5.02
C ALA A 208 -12.35 12.73 -3.55
N LEU A 209 -12.16 13.89 -2.88
CA LEU A 209 -12.62 14.07 -1.49
C LEU A 209 -14.15 14.02 -1.37
N GLN A 210 -14.88 14.63 -2.30
CA GLN A 210 -16.35 14.53 -2.33
C GLN A 210 -16.82 13.09 -2.51
N GLN A 211 -16.15 12.33 -3.39
CA GLN A 211 -16.43 10.91 -3.56
C GLN A 211 -16.11 10.11 -2.29
N ALA A 212 -14.99 10.42 -1.62
CA ALA A 212 -14.61 9.78 -0.37
C ALA A 212 -15.67 9.95 0.73
N ILE A 213 -16.12 11.18 0.95
CA ILE A 213 -17.17 11.52 1.94
C ILE A 213 -18.51 10.88 1.56
N ALA A 214 -18.82 10.77 0.27
CA ALA A 214 -20.03 10.09 -0.18
C ALA A 214 -20.03 8.58 0.16
N PHE A 215 -18.85 7.94 0.17
CA PHE A 215 -18.69 6.54 0.59
C PHE A 215 -18.61 6.39 2.12
N ASP A 216 -17.95 7.31 2.82
CA ASP A 216 -17.82 7.32 4.28
C ASP A 216 -17.89 8.74 4.84
N PRO A 217 -19.07 9.17 5.33
CA PRO A 217 -19.25 10.50 5.90
C PRO A 217 -18.34 10.80 7.11
N ASN A 218 -17.80 9.78 7.79
CA ASN A 218 -16.90 10.02 8.93
C ASN A 218 -15.57 10.67 8.51
N LEU A 219 -15.22 10.61 7.23
CA LEU A 219 -14.04 11.25 6.67
C LEU A 219 -14.12 12.79 6.68
N GLU A 220 -15.32 13.37 6.85
CA GLU A 220 -15.47 14.82 7.03
C GLU A 220 -14.67 15.33 8.24
N ALA A 221 -14.69 14.58 9.34
CA ALA A 221 -13.96 14.95 10.55
C ALA A 221 -12.44 14.88 10.35
N ARG A 222 -11.96 13.91 9.56
CA ARG A 222 -10.54 13.73 9.25
C ARG A 222 -9.99 14.87 8.39
N TRP A 223 -10.76 15.27 7.39
CA TRP A 223 -10.41 16.34 6.44
C TRP A 223 -10.06 17.68 7.11
N VAL A 224 -10.64 17.99 8.28
CA VAL A 224 -10.50 19.30 8.94
C VAL A 224 -9.04 19.65 9.23
N ASP A 225 -8.27 18.70 9.76
CA ASP A 225 -6.91 18.93 10.26
C ASP A 225 -5.82 18.21 9.45
N ASP A 226 -6.19 17.49 8.39
CA ASP A 226 -5.25 16.72 7.58
C ASP A 226 -4.30 17.62 6.78
N SER A 227 -3.00 17.54 7.04
CA SER A 227 -1.99 18.42 6.45
C SER A 227 -1.86 18.27 4.94
N ASP A 228 -2.08 17.08 4.38
CA ASP A 228 -1.94 16.82 2.93
C ASP A 228 -2.99 17.57 2.13
N LEU A 229 -4.12 17.80 2.78
CA LEU A 229 -5.30 18.44 2.24
C LEU A 229 -5.37 19.96 2.53
N ARG A 230 -4.36 20.50 3.22
CA ARG A 230 -4.26 21.93 3.56
C ARG A 230 -4.42 22.86 2.36
N ALA A 231 -3.79 22.52 1.24
CA ALA A 231 -3.85 23.31 0.00
C ALA A 231 -5.29 23.50 -0.51
N LEU A 232 -6.14 22.49 -0.30
CA LEU A 232 -7.53 22.51 -0.72
C LEU A 232 -8.41 23.35 0.22
N ARG A 233 -8.06 23.40 1.52
CA ARG A 233 -8.69 24.30 2.51
C ARG A 233 -8.34 25.76 2.24
N GLU A 234 -7.09 26.06 1.95
CA GLU A 234 -6.62 27.42 1.66
C GLU A 234 -7.28 28.02 0.40
N GLN A 235 -7.65 27.21 -0.58
CA GLN A 235 -8.39 27.66 -1.77
C GLN A 235 -9.90 27.88 -1.51
N ALA A 236 -10.45 27.24 -0.48
CA ALA A 236 -11.87 27.32 -0.17
C ALA A 236 -12.23 28.51 0.75
N ALA A 237 -11.22 29.13 1.37
CA ALA A 237 -11.33 30.33 2.20
C ALA A 237 -11.26 31.62 1.35
#